data_AF-A0A2E3N1B2-F1
#
_entry.id   AF-A0A2E3N1B2-F1
#
_cell.length_a   1.000
_cell.length_b   1.000
_cell.length_c   1.000
_cell.angle_alpha   90.00
_cell.angle_beta   90.00
_cell.angle_gamma   90.00
#
_symmetry.space_group_name_H-M   'P 1'
#
loop_
_entity.id
_entity.type
_entity.pdbx_description
1 polymer ?
#
loop_
_entity_poly.entity_id
_entity_poly.type
_entity_poly.pdbx_seq_one_letter_code
_entity_poly.pdbx_strand_id
1 'polypeptide(L)'
;MKEDKISFGRIFWPSFWSAIIVSIIGIIIWIFVLGGLINIFDNSAVFEIKENSVLHMTLQGKIVEKRTTSFDPSTFQIEKTLSLSEIIHGLEEGVTDDKIKGLFIELDNVSCGFATATELRNAINEFEKSGKFAIAYNNGELITQTEYYIASAANQNYGFPTSSFSFLGLGTELSFFKNTFDKLNLEVEIIRGSNNDFKSAVEPFYREKMSDSSRLQINRYITSLWLDYRKSIAKDRKITIEELNEIANNFLIQNINDAVKYKLIDKAIYRDEVLKIIANKIGLKNLEKLNLQAFNKYAKKRFYQNQTLTKIDNPNIAVILAEGAVEKNGEELSSKEICELFKKVRKEKSIKTVIFRINSPGGSALASDEIWREVKLTNEKKKVIVSMGDVAASGGYYIASPASTIFANSTTITGSIGVFGIIPYTEKMLKNKLGITFDRESTNNHSVMTTNRKLTKKELSIIQKSVDDIYTRFKEVVSEGRNISKEQINNIARGRVWTGKDAKDIGLVDQLGGLKDAINFAAEKANIKNKKVLYYPNIEEDPIAELIEQFNEQEIKTKNNHFEVPESILKYYHELKKVESMQGIQMRLPYEINIK
;
A
#
# COMPACT_ATOMS: atom_id res chain seq x y z
N MET A 1 -14.36 -58.80 -34.45
CA MET A 1 -14.60 -57.69 -33.51
C MET A 1 -15.85 -58.03 -32.71
N LYS A 2 -15.72 -58.37 -31.42
CA LYS A 2 -16.88 -58.46 -30.51
C LYS A 2 -17.23 -57.02 -30.15
N GLU A 3 -18.38 -56.55 -30.61
CA GLU A 3 -18.95 -55.30 -30.10
C GLU A 3 -19.40 -55.57 -28.66
N ASP A 4 -18.65 -55.06 -27.70
CA ASP A 4 -19.06 -55.00 -26.30
C ASP A 4 -20.26 -54.05 -26.20
N LYS A 5 -21.47 -54.59 -26.38
CA LYS A 5 -22.72 -53.88 -26.17
C LYS A 5 -22.79 -53.47 -24.70
N ILE A 6 -22.54 -52.19 -24.43
CA ILE A 6 -22.69 -51.61 -23.09
C ILE A 6 -24.15 -51.82 -22.68
N SER A 7 -24.36 -52.56 -21.59
CA SER A 7 -25.72 -52.86 -21.12
C SER A 7 -26.41 -51.58 -20.65
N PHE A 8 -27.72 -51.48 -20.88
CA PHE A 8 -28.53 -50.35 -20.43
C PHE A 8 -28.29 -50.01 -18.95
N GLY A 9 -28.17 -51.03 -18.09
CA GLY A 9 -27.88 -50.85 -16.67
C GLY A 9 -26.53 -50.19 -16.36
N ARG A 10 -25.50 -50.40 -17.20
CA ARG A 10 -24.18 -49.74 -17.04
C ARG A 10 -24.21 -48.24 -17.35
N ILE A 11 -25.20 -47.75 -18.11
CA ILE A 11 -25.35 -46.32 -18.44
C ILE A 11 -26.41 -45.68 -17.54
N PHE A 12 -27.52 -46.39 -17.31
CA PHE A 12 -28.69 -45.87 -16.61
C PHE A 12 -28.39 -45.60 -15.13
N TRP A 13 -27.82 -46.56 -14.40
CA TRP A 13 -27.62 -46.41 -12.95
C TRP A 13 -26.64 -45.29 -12.57
N PRO A 14 -25.47 -45.15 -13.22
CA PRO A 14 -24.58 -44.03 -12.95
C PRO A 14 -25.21 -42.68 -13.30
N SER A 15 -25.96 -42.60 -14.41
CA SER A 15 -26.63 -41.36 -14.82
C SER A 15 -27.75 -40.98 -13.86
N PHE A 16 -28.53 -41.96 -13.38
CA PHE A 16 -29.60 -41.75 -12.40
C PHE A 16 -29.05 -41.28 -11.05
N TRP A 17 -28.01 -41.95 -10.53
CA TRP A 17 -27.35 -41.52 -9.28
C TRP A 17 -26.65 -40.17 -9.42
N SER A 18 -26.01 -39.90 -10.56
CA SER A 18 -25.43 -38.58 -10.85
C SER A 18 -26.51 -37.49 -10.85
N ALA A 19 -27.64 -37.71 -11.52
CA ALA A 19 -28.76 -36.76 -11.52
C ALA A 19 -29.33 -36.52 -10.11
N ILE A 20 -29.46 -37.56 -9.28
CA ILE A 20 -29.90 -37.43 -7.89
C ILE A 20 -28.88 -36.63 -7.07
N ILE A 21 -27.60 -36.96 -7.15
CA ILE A 21 -26.54 -36.28 -6.40
C ILE A 21 -26.46 -34.81 -6.82
N VAL A 22 -26.47 -34.51 -8.12
CA VAL A 22 -26.49 -33.14 -8.64
C VAL A 22 -27.76 -32.40 -8.20
N SER A 23 -28.91 -33.06 -8.17
CA SER A 23 -30.16 -32.44 -7.71
C SER A 23 -30.15 -32.16 -6.20
N ILE A 24 -29.61 -33.07 -5.38
CA ILE A 24 -29.46 -32.87 -3.94
C ILE A 24 -28.47 -31.75 -3.66
N ILE A 25 -27.30 -31.75 -4.31
CA ILE A 25 -26.32 -30.67 -4.21
C ILE A 25 -26.94 -29.36 -4.68
N GLY A 26 -27.68 -29.37 -5.79
CA GLY A 26 -28.40 -28.21 -6.31
C GLY A 26 -29.44 -27.67 -5.33
N ILE A 27 -30.23 -28.53 -4.68
CA ILE A 27 -31.21 -28.17 -3.65
C ILE A 27 -30.50 -27.63 -2.41
N ILE A 28 -29.39 -28.24 -1.98
CA ILE A 28 -28.60 -27.77 -0.84
C ILE A 28 -28.04 -26.38 -1.14
N ILE A 29 -27.41 -26.18 -2.31
CA ILE A 29 -26.94 -24.86 -2.77
C ILE A 29 -28.10 -23.88 -2.85
N TRP A 30 -29.25 -24.28 -3.37
CA TRP A 30 -30.42 -23.41 -3.50
C TRP A 30 -31.00 -23.00 -2.14
N ILE A 31 -31.08 -23.93 -1.18
CA ILE A 31 -31.47 -23.64 0.22
C ILE A 31 -30.44 -22.71 0.88
N PHE A 32 -29.14 -22.90 0.63
CA PHE A 32 -28.11 -22.00 1.13
C PHE A 32 -28.21 -20.59 0.51
N VAL A 33 -28.45 -20.49 -0.79
CA VAL A 33 -28.68 -19.22 -1.49
C VAL A 33 -29.94 -18.54 -0.97
N LEU A 34 -31.03 -19.27 -0.77
CA LEU A 34 -32.28 -18.72 -0.23
C LEU A 34 -32.18 -18.34 1.23
N GLY A 35 -31.52 -19.13 2.07
CA GLY A 35 -31.22 -18.77 3.46
C GLY A 35 -30.36 -17.52 3.52
N GLY A 36 -29.40 -17.38 2.61
CA GLY A 36 -28.60 -16.18 2.42
C GLY A 36 -29.44 -14.96 2.02
N LEU A 37 -30.32 -15.12 1.03
CA LEU A 37 -31.23 -14.06 0.59
C LEU A 37 -32.21 -13.65 1.69
N ILE A 38 -32.80 -14.61 2.41
CA ILE A 38 -33.70 -14.32 3.54
C ILE A 38 -32.95 -13.57 4.63
N ASN A 39 -31.72 -13.96 4.99
CA ASN A 39 -30.89 -13.21 5.94
C ASN A 39 -30.50 -11.82 5.42
N ILE A 40 -30.35 -11.61 4.12
CA ILE A 40 -30.14 -10.27 3.53
C ILE A 40 -31.39 -9.41 3.69
N PHE A 41 -32.59 -9.98 3.53
CA PHE A 41 -33.85 -9.26 3.74
C PHE A 41 -34.21 -9.05 5.23
N ASP A 42 -33.83 -9.97 6.12
CA ASP A 42 -34.06 -9.87 7.57
C ASP A 42 -32.99 -8.99 8.28
N ASN A 43 -31.74 -8.99 7.80
CA ASN A 43 -30.70 -8.03 8.20
C ASN A 43 -30.82 -6.66 7.50
N SER A 44 -32.00 -6.34 6.99
CA SER A 44 -32.47 -4.96 6.96
C SER A 44 -32.61 -4.37 8.38
N ALA A 45 -32.40 -5.17 9.43
CA ALA A 45 -31.98 -4.69 10.75
C ALA A 45 -30.89 -3.61 10.58
N VAL A 46 -31.31 -2.36 10.78
CA VAL A 46 -30.47 -1.18 10.73
C VAL A 46 -29.20 -1.45 11.52
N PHE A 47 -28.03 -1.19 10.92
CA PHE A 47 -26.79 -1.26 11.70
C PHE A 47 -26.87 -0.22 12.80
N GLU A 48 -27.22 -0.70 13.98
CA GLU A 48 -27.51 0.13 15.12
C GLU A 48 -26.34 0.04 16.09
N ILE A 49 -25.79 1.21 16.40
CA ILE A 49 -24.80 1.34 17.46
C ILE A 49 -25.55 1.39 18.78
N LYS A 50 -25.15 0.53 19.71
CA LYS A 50 -25.70 0.53 21.08
C LYS A 50 -25.13 1.71 21.86
N GLU A 51 -25.89 2.19 22.83
CA GLU A 51 -25.39 3.20 23.77
C GLU A 51 -24.16 2.71 24.53
N ASN A 52 -23.28 3.65 24.88
CA ASN A 52 -22.04 3.39 25.63
C ASN A 52 -21.08 2.39 24.96
N SER A 53 -21.00 2.44 23.63
CA SER A 53 -20.11 1.58 22.85
C SER A 53 -18.66 2.06 22.88
N VAL A 54 -17.73 1.12 22.82
CA VAL A 54 -16.31 1.37 22.58
C VAL A 54 -15.97 0.79 21.22
N LEU A 55 -15.39 1.61 20.34
CA LEU A 55 -14.94 1.11 19.05
C LEU A 55 -13.72 0.22 19.27
N HIS A 56 -13.82 -1.04 18.87
CA HIS A 56 -12.75 -2.02 18.95
C HIS A 56 -12.12 -2.20 17.57
N MET A 57 -10.93 -1.63 17.42
CA MET A 57 -10.14 -1.62 16.21
C MET A 57 -9.05 -2.69 16.30
N THR A 58 -9.10 -3.68 15.43
CA THR A 58 -7.99 -4.61 15.23
C THR A 58 -7.24 -4.20 13.98
N LEU A 59 -6.02 -3.73 14.14
CA LEU A 59 -5.10 -3.45 13.05
C LEU A 59 -4.20 -4.66 12.86
N GLN A 60 -4.33 -5.30 11.69
CA GLN A 60 -3.53 -6.45 11.31
C GLN A 60 -3.28 -6.47 9.80
N GLY A 61 -2.09 -6.94 9.42
CA GLY A 61 -1.69 -7.09 8.03
C GLY A 61 -1.41 -5.76 7.34
N LYS A 62 -1.47 -5.76 6.01
CA LYS A 62 -1.14 -4.60 5.19
C LYS A 62 -2.28 -3.57 5.21
N ILE A 63 -1.96 -2.31 5.53
CA ILE A 63 -2.87 -1.18 5.34
C ILE A 63 -2.69 -0.64 3.91
N VAL A 64 -3.79 -0.53 3.17
CA VAL A 64 -3.82 -0.20 1.74
C VAL A 64 -4.61 1.08 1.47
N GLU A 65 -4.36 1.75 0.35
CA GLU A 65 -5.14 2.91 -0.09
C GLU A 65 -6.47 2.48 -0.72
N LYS A 66 -6.44 1.39 -1.50
CA LYS A 66 -7.59 0.81 -2.20
C LYS A 66 -7.92 -0.56 -1.62
N ARG A 67 -9.20 -0.77 -1.31
CA ARG A 67 -9.72 -2.07 -0.86
C ARG A 67 -9.33 -3.18 -1.84
N THR A 68 -8.81 -4.28 -1.29
CA THR A 68 -8.64 -5.53 -2.02
C THR A 68 -9.62 -6.56 -1.45
N THR A 69 -10.29 -7.28 -2.35
CA THR A 69 -11.09 -8.45 -1.99
C THR A 69 -10.41 -9.65 -2.63
N SER A 70 -9.95 -10.59 -1.81
CA SER A 70 -9.40 -11.86 -2.28
C SER A 70 -10.21 -13.00 -1.70
N PHE A 71 -10.50 -13.99 -2.55
CA PHE A 71 -11.01 -15.27 -2.11
C PHE A 71 -9.84 -16.23 -1.96
N ASP A 72 -9.67 -16.79 -0.77
CA ASP A 72 -8.75 -17.88 -0.53
C ASP A 72 -9.50 -19.22 -0.73
N PRO A 73 -9.24 -19.94 -1.83
CA PRO A 73 -9.90 -21.22 -2.10
C PRO A 73 -9.48 -22.33 -1.14
N SER A 74 -8.38 -22.16 -0.39
CA SER A 74 -7.87 -23.18 0.54
C SER A 74 -8.57 -23.13 1.90
N THR A 75 -8.97 -21.94 2.33
CA THR A 75 -9.73 -21.71 3.58
C THR A 75 -11.21 -21.41 3.31
N PHE A 76 -11.59 -21.25 2.04
CA PHE A 76 -12.90 -20.75 1.61
C PHE A 76 -13.25 -19.37 2.21
N GLN A 77 -12.23 -18.58 2.56
CA GLN A 77 -12.42 -17.28 3.18
C GLN A 77 -12.34 -16.13 2.17
N ILE A 78 -13.13 -15.09 2.41
CA ILE A 78 -12.96 -13.81 1.73
C ILE A 78 -12.21 -12.87 2.66
N GLU A 79 -11.02 -12.49 2.25
CA GLU A 79 -10.24 -11.46 2.92
C GLU A 79 -10.57 -10.11 2.29
N LYS A 80 -11.15 -9.22 3.11
CA LYS A 80 -11.41 -7.82 2.75
C LYS A 80 -10.52 -6.93 3.60
N THR A 81 -9.49 -6.36 2.99
CA THR A 81 -8.64 -5.37 3.65
C THR A 81 -9.40 -4.06 3.79
N LEU A 82 -9.29 -3.43 4.97
CA LEU A 82 -9.84 -2.10 5.19
C LEU A 82 -8.86 -1.07 4.60
N SER A 83 -9.37 -0.13 3.81
CA SER A 83 -8.53 0.94 3.28
C SER A 83 -8.24 2.01 4.34
N LEU A 84 -7.13 2.73 4.17
CA LEU A 84 -6.77 3.86 5.02
C LEU A 84 -7.88 4.93 5.08
N SER A 85 -8.53 5.19 3.95
CA SER A 85 -9.62 6.18 3.88
C SER A 85 -10.84 5.76 4.70
N GLU A 86 -11.19 4.46 4.69
CA GLU A 86 -12.25 3.92 5.55
C GLU A 86 -11.87 4.00 7.04
N ILE A 87 -10.61 3.70 7.39
CA ILE A 87 -10.14 3.82 8.78
C ILE A 87 -10.22 5.26 9.26
N ILE A 88 -9.67 6.20 8.51
CA ILE A 88 -9.68 7.62 8.90
C ILE A 88 -11.12 8.12 9.03
N HIS A 89 -11.98 7.84 8.04
CA HIS A 89 -13.38 8.26 8.09
C HIS A 89 -14.13 7.62 9.26
N GLY A 90 -13.90 6.34 9.56
CA GLY A 90 -14.49 5.67 10.72
C GLY A 90 -14.08 6.30 12.05
N LEU A 91 -12.82 6.76 12.17
CA LEU A 91 -12.37 7.50 13.35
C LEU A 91 -13.02 8.89 13.42
N GLU A 92 -13.17 9.59 12.29
CA GLU A 92 -13.84 10.90 12.23
C GLU A 92 -15.32 10.82 12.63
N GLU A 93 -16.06 9.84 12.10
CA GLU A 93 -17.45 9.59 12.49
C GLU A 93 -17.55 9.22 13.98
N GLY A 94 -16.61 8.39 14.45
CA GLY A 94 -16.49 7.99 15.84
C GLY A 94 -16.24 9.16 16.80
N VAL A 95 -15.65 10.27 16.34
CA VAL A 95 -15.50 11.50 17.14
C VAL A 95 -16.86 12.15 17.40
N THR A 96 -17.72 12.23 16.38
CA THR A 96 -19.01 12.92 16.47
C THR A 96 -20.17 12.03 16.95
N ASP A 97 -20.00 10.70 17.00
CA ASP A 97 -21.04 9.76 17.40
C ASP A 97 -21.18 9.66 18.93
N ASP A 98 -22.26 10.24 19.49
CA ASP A 98 -22.50 10.32 20.94
C ASP A 98 -22.60 8.95 21.64
N LYS A 99 -22.94 7.91 20.89
CA LYS A 99 -23.02 6.53 21.41
C LYS A 99 -21.64 5.93 21.64
N ILE A 100 -20.62 6.45 20.97
CA ILE A 100 -19.22 6.03 21.10
C ILE A 100 -18.54 6.79 22.25
N LYS A 101 -17.99 6.05 23.21
CA LYS A 101 -17.31 6.62 24.40
C LYS A 101 -15.78 6.54 24.32
N GLY A 102 -15.23 5.68 23.48
CA GLY A 102 -13.79 5.52 23.33
C GLY A 102 -13.39 4.57 22.22
N LEU A 103 -12.08 4.43 22.07
CA LEU A 103 -11.40 3.59 21.08
C LEU A 103 -10.48 2.61 21.80
N PHE A 104 -10.58 1.34 21.46
CA PHE A 104 -9.68 0.28 21.88
C PHE A 104 -8.99 -0.30 20.64
N ILE A 105 -7.67 -0.12 20.54
CA ILE A 105 -6.85 -0.49 19.40
C ILE A 105 -6.03 -1.72 19.79
N GLU A 106 -6.23 -2.83 19.10
CA GLU A 106 -5.37 -4.01 19.18
C GLU A 106 -4.50 -4.07 17.92
N LEU A 107 -3.18 -4.20 18.10
CA LEU A 107 -2.21 -4.24 17.00
C LEU A 107 -1.49 -5.59 16.97
N ASP A 108 -1.47 -6.21 15.79
CA ASP A 108 -0.77 -7.46 15.49
C ASP A 108 -0.31 -7.52 14.03
N ASN A 109 0.99 -7.67 13.79
CA ASN A 109 1.59 -7.77 12.46
C ASN A 109 1.11 -6.70 11.45
N VAL A 110 1.09 -5.42 11.84
CA VAL A 110 0.69 -4.29 10.99
C VAL A 110 1.82 -3.92 10.03
N SER A 111 1.50 -3.82 8.74
CA SER A 111 2.43 -3.44 7.69
C SER A 111 1.94 -2.22 6.92
N CYS A 112 2.68 -1.12 7.01
CA CYS A 112 2.50 0.09 6.23
C CYS A 112 3.77 0.95 6.25
N GLY A 113 3.86 1.97 5.40
CA GLY A 113 4.94 2.94 5.52
C GLY A 113 4.66 4.00 6.59
N PHE A 114 5.68 4.82 6.87
CA PHE A 114 5.61 5.83 7.92
C PHE A 114 4.63 6.97 7.63
N ALA A 115 4.29 7.25 6.36
CA ALA A 115 3.32 8.29 6.04
C ALA A 115 1.91 7.84 6.42
N THR A 116 1.54 6.61 6.03
CA THR A 116 0.30 5.93 6.45
C THR A 116 0.21 5.84 7.96
N ALA A 117 1.27 5.37 8.62
CA ALA A 117 1.32 5.29 10.07
C ALA A 117 1.14 6.67 10.74
N THR A 118 1.70 7.74 10.14
CA THR A 118 1.52 9.11 10.64
C THR A 118 0.08 9.61 10.45
N GLU A 119 -0.60 9.29 9.35
CA GLU A 119 -2.01 9.63 9.17
C GLU A 119 -2.90 8.90 10.21
N LEU A 120 -2.63 7.61 10.48
CA LEU A 120 -3.29 6.87 11.56
C LEU A 120 -3.03 7.48 12.94
N ARG A 121 -1.77 7.80 13.27
CA ARG A 121 -1.41 8.49 14.51
C ARG A 121 -2.15 9.81 14.67
N ASN A 122 -2.24 10.60 13.60
CA ASN A 122 -2.94 11.89 13.63
C ASN A 122 -4.44 11.69 13.89
N ALA A 123 -5.08 10.71 13.25
CA ALA A 123 -6.48 10.40 13.46
C ALA A 123 -6.75 9.89 14.90
N ILE A 124 -5.87 9.05 15.46
CA ILE A 124 -5.96 8.60 16.86
C ILE A 124 -5.82 9.79 17.82
N ASN A 125 -4.83 10.65 17.59
CA ASN A 125 -4.62 11.87 18.38
C ASN A 125 -5.83 12.83 18.30
N GLU A 126 -6.45 12.98 17.13
CA GLU A 126 -7.68 13.77 16.97
C GLU A 126 -8.87 13.13 17.70
N PHE A 127 -8.99 11.81 17.65
CA PHE A 127 -9.99 11.07 18.39
C PHE A 127 -9.89 11.36 19.90
N GLU A 128 -8.68 11.31 20.47
CA GLU A 128 -8.48 11.61 21.89
C GLU A 128 -8.72 13.08 22.24
N LYS A 129 -8.34 14.01 21.37
CA LYS A 129 -8.59 15.46 21.57
C LYS A 129 -10.08 15.81 21.64
N SER A 130 -10.97 14.95 21.13
CA SER A 130 -12.42 15.12 21.28
C SER A 130 -12.92 14.94 22.72
N GLY A 131 -12.08 14.42 23.61
CA GLY A 131 -12.44 14.07 25.00
C GLY A 131 -12.83 12.61 25.20
N LYS A 132 -12.96 11.83 24.12
CA LYS A 132 -13.09 10.37 24.17
C LYS A 132 -11.73 9.73 24.46
N PHE A 133 -11.68 8.61 25.16
CA PHE A 133 -10.40 7.94 25.44
C PHE A 133 -9.95 7.08 24.25
N ALA A 134 -8.63 6.93 24.05
CA ALA A 134 -8.07 5.85 23.24
C ALA A 134 -7.11 4.99 24.06
N ILE A 135 -7.17 3.68 23.87
CA ILE A 135 -6.28 2.71 24.49
C ILE A 135 -5.69 1.83 23.39
N ALA A 136 -4.36 1.76 23.30
CA ALA A 136 -3.66 0.81 22.47
C ALA A 136 -3.21 -0.41 23.27
N TYR A 137 -3.27 -1.58 22.66
CA TYR A 137 -2.81 -2.85 23.20
C TYR A 137 -2.03 -3.61 22.13
N ASN A 138 -0.74 -3.78 22.38
CA ASN A 138 0.15 -4.55 21.52
C ASN A 138 0.01 -6.03 21.91
N ASN A 139 -0.69 -6.81 21.09
CA ASN A 139 -1.03 -8.20 21.41
C ASN A 139 -0.22 -9.24 20.61
N GLY A 140 0.55 -8.78 19.62
CA GLY A 140 1.38 -9.63 18.78
C GLY A 140 2.59 -10.23 19.49
N GLU A 141 3.13 -11.31 18.93
CA GLU A 141 4.36 -11.96 19.41
C GLU A 141 5.58 -11.04 19.31
N LEU A 142 5.63 -10.23 18.25
CA LEU A 142 6.65 -9.22 18.00
C LEU A 142 5.99 -7.85 17.81
N ILE A 143 6.41 -6.87 18.60
CA ILE A 143 6.04 -5.46 18.44
C ILE A 143 7.09 -4.79 17.56
N THR A 144 6.73 -4.47 16.32
CA THR A 144 7.58 -3.75 15.37
C THR A 144 7.65 -2.25 15.65
N GLN A 145 8.65 -1.57 15.10
CA GLN A 145 8.79 -0.13 15.24
C GLN A 145 7.60 0.65 14.66
N THR A 146 7.04 0.21 13.54
CA THR A 146 5.88 0.86 12.90
C THR A 146 4.61 0.66 13.72
N GLU A 147 4.40 -0.54 14.27
CA GLU A 147 3.25 -0.80 15.16
C GLU A 147 3.33 0.03 16.43
N TYR A 148 4.49 0.03 17.10
CA TYR A 148 4.69 0.87 18.26
C TYR A 148 4.54 2.36 17.91
N TYR A 149 4.97 2.77 16.72
CA TYR A 149 4.72 4.10 16.20
C TYR A 149 3.24 4.36 15.98
N ILE A 150 2.37 3.42 15.66
CA ILE A 150 0.93 3.72 15.65
C ILE A 150 0.39 3.76 17.09
N ALA A 151 0.70 2.74 17.88
CA ALA A 151 0.21 2.53 19.24
C ALA A 151 0.54 3.68 20.20
N SER A 152 1.73 4.28 20.07
CA SER A 152 2.18 5.37 20.95
C SER A 152 1.44 6.69 20.77
N ALA A 153 0.52 6.79 19.79
CA ALA A 153 -0.39 7.94 19.68
C ALA A 153 -1.57 7.87 20.66
N ALA A 154 -1.87 6.68 21.21
CA ALA A 154 -2.84 6.57 22.29
C ALA A 154 -2.20 6.96 23.63
N ASN A 155 -2.87 7.79 24.42
CA ASN A 155 -2.40 8.20 25.74
C ASN A 155 -2.17 7.02 26.69
N GLN A 156 -2.89 5.92 26.49
CA GLN A 156 -2.72 4.68 27.23
C GLN A 156 -2.34 3.56 26.28
N ASN A 157 -1.15 3.00 26.51
CA ASN A 157 -0.54 1.99 25.68
C ASN A 157 -0.07 0.83 26.55
N TYR A 158 -0.65 -0.34 26.32
CA TYR A 158 -0.35 -1.57 27.05
C TYR A 158 0.17 -2.62 26.08
N GLY A 159 0.66 -3.73 26.61
CA GLY A 159 0.81 -4.92 25.76
C GLY A 159 0.93 -6.19 26.56
N PHE A 160 0.95 -7.29 25.82
CA PHE A 160 0.93 -8.62 26.38
C PHE A 160 2.26 -8.92 27.13
N PRO A 161 2.25 -9.48 28.36
CA PRO A 161 3.44 -9.60 29.21
C PRO A 161 4.66 -10.32 28.61
N THR A 162 4.45 -11.20 27.63
CA THR A 162 5.49 -11.99 26.97
C THR A 162 5.77 -11.57 25.53
N SER A 163 5.20 -10.45 25.05
CA SER A 163 5.51 -9.93 23.72
C SER A 163 6.98 -9.52 23.63
N SER A 164 7.60 -9.89 22.51
CA SER A 164 8.91 -9.39 22.13
C SER A 164 8.77 -7.94 21.69
N PHE A 165 9.67 -7.07 22.15
CA PHE A 165 9.72 -5.69 21.71
C PHE A 165 11.16 -5.22 21.71
N SER A 166 11.64 -4.80 20.56
CA SER A 166 12.95 -4.20 20.41
C SER A 166 12.80 -2.78 19.89
N PHE A 167 13.14 -1.79 20.73
CA PHE A 167 13.21 -0.41 20.29
C PHE A 167 14.61 -0.14 19.76
N LEU A 168 14.75 -0.26 18.44
CA LEU A 168 16.00 -0.07 17.72
C LEU A 168 15.97 1.24 16.93
N GLY A 169 17.10 1.63 16.35
CA GLY A 169 17.12 2.64 15.30
C GLY A 169 16.59 2.07 13.99
N LEU A 170 16.36 2.94 13.01
CA LEU A 170 15.96 2.51 11.66
C LEU A 170 17.15 1.98 10.87
N GLY A 171 16.99 0.81 10.26
CA GLY A 171 18.01 0.17 9.44
C GLY A 171 17.48 -0.26 8.07
N THR A 172 18.40 -0.42 7.10
CA THR A 172 18.08 -1.08 5.83
C THR A 172 19.18 -2.06 5.44
N GLU A 173 18.76 -3.15 4.81
CA GLU A 173 19.63 -4.18 4.26
C GLU A 173 19.21 -4.41 2.80
N LEU A 174 20.20 -4.48 1.90
CA LEU A 174 20.00 -4.69 0.48
C LEU A 174 20.70 -5.97 0.03
N SER A 175 19.98 -6.79 -0.73
CA SER A 175 20.51 -7.99 -1.37
C SER A 175 21.18 -7.65 -2.70
N PHE A 176 22.26 -8.35 -3.03
CA PHE A 176 23.00 -8.21 -4.28
C PHE A 176 23.15 -9.59 -4.96
N PHE A 177 22.79 -9.65 -6.24
CA PHE A 177 22.64 -10.88 -7.03
C PHE A 177 23.70 -11.06 -8.12
N LYS A 178 24.64 -10.11 -8.29
CA LYS A 178 25.71 -10.21 -9.29
C LYS A 178 26.41 -11.58 -9.25
N ASN A 179 26.82 -12.03 -8.06
CA ASN A 179 27.53 -13.31 -7.91
C ASN A 179 26.62 -14.52 -8.19
N THR A 180 25.32 -14.40 -7.97
CA THR A 180 24.33 -15.41 -8.38
C THR A 180 24.23 -15.47 -9.91
N PHE A 181 24.15 -14.31 -10.56
CA PHE A 181 24.10 -14.21 -12.02
C PHE A 181 25.37 -14.75 -12.68
N ASP A 182 26.54 -14.43 -12.14
CA ASP A 182 27.83 -14.97 -12.59
C ASP A 182 27.86 -16.51 -12.50
N LYS A 183 27.39 -17.09 -11.39
CA LYS A 183 27.27 -18.56 -11.21
C LYS A 183 26.33 -19.20 -12.23
N LEU A 184 25.21 -18.54 -12.54
CA LEU A 184 24.24 -18.99 -13.53
C LEU A 184 24.71 -18.75 -14.97
N ASN A 185 25.83 -18.05 -15.18
CA ASN A 185 26.23 -17.53 -16.49
C ASN A 185 25.15 -16.64 -17.13
N LEU A 186 24.35 -15.97 -16.31
CA LEU A 186 23.41 -14.95 -16.74
C LEU A 186 24.13 -13.61 -16.78
N GLU A 187 24.26 -13.03 -17.97
CA GLU A 187 24.84 -11.69 -18.12
C GLU A 187 23.71 -10.65 -18.09
N VAL A 188 23.98 -9.45 -17.60
CA VAL A 188 22.99 -8.34 -17.60
C VAL A 188 23.65 -7.06 -18.12
N GLU A 189 22.97 -6.37 -19.02
CA GLU A 189 23.34 -5.02 -19.48
C GLU A 189 22.47 -4.00 -18.77
N ILE A 190 23.11 -2.99 -18.20
CA ILE A 190 22.45 -1.96 -17.40
C ILE A 190 22.50 -0.65 -18.16
N ILE A 191 21.33 -0.13 -18.50
CA ILE A 191 21.20 1.11 -19.25
C ILE A 191 20.54 2.14 -18.33
N ARG A 192 21.13 3.33 -18.20
CA ARG A 192 20.62 4.38 -17.32
C ARG A 192 20.66 5.72 -18.04
N GLY A 193 19.80 6.64 -17.64
CA GLY A 193 19.93 8.03 -18.07
C GLY A 193 21.33 8.56 -17.78
N SER A 194 21.85 9.41 -18.67
CA SER A 194 23.14 10.06 -18.50
C SER A 194 23.15 10.89 -17.21
N ASN A 195 24.23 10.79 -16.42
CA ASN A 195 24.42 11.43 -15.11
C ASN A 195 23.41 11.04 -14.01
N ASN A 196 22.71 9.92 -14.18
CA ASN A 196 21.68 9.41 -13.27
C ASN A 196 22.25 8.56 -12.11
N ASP A 197 23.22 9.15 -11.40
CA ASP A 197 24.11 8.47 -10.46
C ASP A 197 23.40 7.85 -9.23
N PHE A 198 22.34 8.49 -8.73
CA PHE A 198 21.56 8.01 -7.59
C PHE A 198 20.49 6.98 -7.98
N LYS A 199 20.32 6.68 -9.28
CA LYS A 199 19.37 5.66 -9.73
C LYS A 199 19.93 4.26 -9.46
N SER A 200 19.82 3.83 -8.22
CA SER A 200 20.44 2.61 -7.69
C SER A 200 19.61 1.33 -7.87
N ALA A 201 18.47 1.40 -8.58
CA ALA A 201 17.56 0.26 -8.79
C ALA A 201 18.19 -0.97 -9.39
N VAL A 202 19.22 -0.69 -10.17
CA VAL A 202 19.95 -1.66 -10.95
C VAL A 202 21.13 -2.23 -10.17
N GLU A 203 21.60 -1.58 -9.11
CA GLU A 203 22.82 -1.97 -8.37
C GLU A 203 22.81 -3.40 -7.88
N PRO A 204 21.69 -3.94 -7.33
CA PRO A 204 21.62 -5.34 -6.93
C PRO A 204 22.04 -6.32 -8.03
N PHE A 205 21.85 -5.98 -9.30
CA PHE A 205 22.03 -6.90 -10.41
C PHE A 205 23.44 -6.91 -11.01
N TYR A 206 24.26 -5.88 -10.76
CA TYR A 206 25.61 -5.78 -11.32
C TYR A 206 26.70 -5.38 -10.31
N ARG A 207 26.35 -5.13 -9.05
CA ARG A 207 27.30 -4.86 -7.96
C ARG A 207 27.16 -5.91 -6.86
N GLU A 208 28.09 -5.87 -5.91
CA GLU A 208 28.10 -6.71 -4.70
C GLU A 208 27.77 -5.91 -3.43
N LYS A 209 27.73 -4.59 -3.56
CA LYS A 209 27.45 -3.63 -2.49
C LYS A 209 26.96 -2.31 -3.08
N MET A 210 26.34 -1.50 -2.22
CA MET A 210 25.91 -0.14 -2.54
C MET A 210 27.05 0.69 -3.12
N SER A 211 26.75 1.51 -4.13
CA SER A 211 27.60 2.64 -4.49
C SER A 211 27.63 3.71 -3.38
N ASP A 212 28.59 4.62 -3.43
CA ASP A 212 28.67 5.74 -2.49
C ASP A 212 27.44 6.64 -2.60
N SER A 213 26.94 6.87 -3.82
CA SER A 213 25.72 7.66 -4.08
C SER A 213 24.47 6.99 -3.52
N SER A 214 24.34 5.66 -3.69
CA SER A 214 23.25 4.88 -3.09
C SER A 214 23.31 4.93 -1.56
N ARG A 215 24.50 4.73 -0.98
CA ARG A 215 24.71 4.81 0.47
C ARG A 215 24.38 6.20 1.04
N LEU A 216 24.80 7.26 0.35
CA LEU A 216 24.53 8.65 0.73
C LEU A 216 23.03 8.95 0.76
N GLN A 217 22.27 8.60 -0.30
CA GLN A 217 20.83 8.87 -0.31
C GLN A 217 20.10 8.04 0.75
N ILE A 218 20.49 6.78 0.95
CA ILE A 218 19.92 5.88 1.96
C ILE A 218 20.09 6.45 3.35
N ASN A 219 21.33 6.79 3.70
CA ASN A 219 21.62 7.38 4.99
C ASN A 219 20.83 8.68 5.20
N ARG A 220 20.71 9.52 4.18
CA ARG A 220 19.97 10.78 4.26
C ARG A 220 18.49 10.55 4.59
N TYR A 221 17.78 9.73 3.81
CA TYR A 221 16.35 9.58 4.03
C TYR A 221 16.04 8.78 5.31
N ILE A 222 16.83 7.75 5.67
CA ILE A 222 16.61 7.00 6.92
C ILE A 222 16.86 7.90 8.14
N THR A 223 17.89 8.74 8.10
CA THR A 223 18.15 9.71 9.18
C THR A 223 17.00 10.70 9.33
N SER A 224 16.45 11.20 8.21
CA SER A 224 15.28 12.09 8.23
C SER A 224 14.05 11.40 8.82
N LEU A 225 13.79 10.15 8.44
CA LEU A 225 12.67 9.36 8.98
C LEU A 225 12.82 9.12 10.48
N TRP A 226 14.03 8.76 10.93
CA TRP A 226 14.30 8.51 12.34
C TRP A 226 14.16 9.77 13.21
N LEU A 227 14.46 10.95 12.65
CA LEU A 227 14.22 12.23 13.32
C LEU A 227 12.73 12.48 13.54
N ASP A 228 11.90 12.26 12.52
CA ASP A 228 10.45 12.50 12.61
C ASP A 228 9.78 11.44 13.50
N TYR A 229 10.20 10.17 13.39
CA TYR A 229 9.76 9.06 14.24
C TYR A 229 9.91 9.39 15.73
N ARG A 230 11.13 9.76 16.15
CA ARG A 230 11.42 10.11 17.55
C ARG A 230 10.71 11.37 18.00
N LYS A 231 10.57 12.39 17.14
CA LYS A 231 9.85 13.63 17.50
C LYS A 231 8.40 13.35 17.87
N SER A 232 7.72 12.52 17.10
CA SER A 232 6.32 12.15 17.38
C SER A 232 6.20 11.35 18.69
N ILE A 233 7.07 10.35 18.90
CA ILE A 233 7.04 9.55 20.14
C ILE A 233 7.42 10.41 21.36
N ALA A 234 8.46 11.24 21.24
CA ALA A 234 8.90 12.13 22.31
C ALA A 234 7.77 13.04 22.79
N LYS A 235 7.02 13.60 21.84
CA LYS A 235 5.84 14.43 22.13
C LYS A 235 4.75 13.67 22.88
N ASP A 236 4.38 12.48 22.39
CA ASP A 236 3.20 11.78 22.90
C ASP A 236 3.50 10.99 24.19
N ARG A 237 4.72 10.45 24.33
CA ARG A 237 5.18 9.67 25.50
C ARG A 237 5.95 10.48 26.54
N LYS A 238 6.17 11.77 26.29
CA LYS A 238 6.90 12.70 27.19
C LYS A 238 8.30 12.19 27.57
N ILE A 239 9.01 11.67 26.57
CA ILE A 239 10.40 11.21 26.65
C ILE A 239 11.26 12.08 25.73
N THR A 240 12.52 12.32 26.07
CA THR A 240 13.39 13.15 25.23
C THR A 240 13.89 12.38 24.01
N ILE A 241 14.32 13.11 22.98
CA ILE A 241 14.88 12.52 21.76
C ILE A 241 16.23 11.85 22.06
N GLU A 242 16.97 12.42 23.01
CA GLU A 242 18.25 11.93 23.52
C GLU A 242 18.09 10.59 24.23
N GLU A 243 17.10 10.47 25.13
CA GLU A 243 16.77 9.20 25.79
C GLU A 243 16.34 8.12 24.79
N LEU A 244 15.50 8.46 23.79
CA LEU A 244 15.12 7.50 22.74
C LEU A 244 16.34 6.99 21.96
N ASN A 245 17.31 7.86 21.68
CA ASN A 245 18.56 7.45 21.05
C ASN A 245 19.42 6.58 21.97
N GLU A 246 19.50 6.90 23.27
CA GLU A 246 20.26 6.11 24.23
C GLU A 246 19.70 4.68 24.34
N ILE A 247 18.36 4.57 24.38
CA ILE A 247 17.65 3.28 24.37
C ILE A 247 18.01 2.48 23.12
N ALA A 248 17.92 3.10 21.94
CA ALA A 248 18.20 2.44 20.67
C ALA A 248 19.68 2.04 20.53
N ASN A 249 20.62 2.94 20.86
CA ASN A 249 22.05 2.73 20.69
C ASN A 249 22.61 1.64 21.62
N ASN A 250 22.03 1.50 22.82
CA ASN A 250 22.47 0.52 23.81
C ASN A 250 21.57 -0.72 23.89
N PHE A 251 20.59 -0.84 22.98
CA PHE A 251 19.62 -1.93 22.93
C PHE A 251 18.96 -2.22 24.30
N LEU A 252 18.49 -1.14 24.95
CA LEU A 252 17.99 -1.21 26.32
C LEU A 252 16.58 -1.83 26.44
N ILE A 253 15.83 -1.89 25.34
CA ILE A 253 14.50 -2.52 25.29
C ILE A 253 14.59 -3.78 24.44
N GLN A 254 14.41 -4.94 25.08
CA GLN A 254 14.47 -6.27 24.45
C GLN A 254 13.14 -7.01 24.56
N ASN A 255 12.32 -6.63 25.53
CA ASN A 255 10.96 -7.12 25.73
C ASN A 255 10.04 -6.00 26.24
N ILE A 256 8.76 -6.31 26.38
CA ILE A 256 7.77 -5.33 26.81
C ILE A 256 7.99 -4.77 28.23
N ASN A 257 8.57 -5.54 29.15
CA ASN A 257 8.81 -5.08 30.52
C ASN A 257 9.93 -4.03 30.56
N ASP A 258 10.94 -4.16 29.69
CA ASP A 258 11.92 -3.09 29.49
C ASP A 258 11.24 -1.82 28.96
N ALA A 259 10.33 -1.95 28.00
CA ALA A 259 9.60 -0.80 27.50
C ALA A 259 8.73 -0.11 28.55
N VAL A 260 8.19 -0.86 29.52
CA VAL A 260 7.54 -0.30 30.71
C VAL A 260 8.55 0.47 31.56
N LYS A 261 9.71 -0.13 31.86
CA LYS A 261 10.81 0.51 32.62
C LYS A 261 11.25 1.83 32.00
N TYR A 262 11.36 1.89 30.67
CA TYR A 262 11.75 3.08 29.92
C TYR A 262 10.56 3.97 29.48
N LYS A 263 9.35 3.71 29.99
CA LYS A 263 8.12 4.51 29.79
C LYS A 263 7.59 4.57 28.35
N LEU A 264 8.07 3.71 27.46
CA LEU A 264 7.52 3.55 26.12
C LEU A 264 6.16 2.83 26.15
N ILE A 265 5.96 1.92 27.09
CA ILE A 265 4.68 1.24 27.38
C ILE A 265 4.26 1.59 28.80
N ASP A 266 2.96 1.71 29.06
CA ASP A 266 2.45 2.06 30.40
C ASP A 266 2.48 0.85 31.34
N LYS A 267 1.97 -0.30 30.87
CA LYS A 267 1.99 -1.57 31.61
C LYS A 267 2.01 -2.77 30.66
N ALA A 268 2.64 -3.84 31.14
CA ALA A 268 2.57 -5.16 30.55
C ALA A 268 1.50 -5.96 31.31
N ILE A 269 0.31 -6.10 30.74
CA ILE A 269 -0.89 -6.66 31.40
C ILE A 269 -1.70 -7.51 30.43
N TYR A 270 -2.53 -8.39 30.96
CA TYR A 270 -3.39 -9.22 30.13
C TYR A 270 -4.56 -8.43 29.55
N ARG A 271 -5.10 -8.94 28.45
CA ARG A 271 -6.22 -8.33 27.73
C ARG A 271 -7.45 -8.13 28.63
N ASP A 272 -7.76 -9.07 29.53
CA ASP A 272 -8.89 -8.94 30.44
C ASP A 272 -8.72 -7.77 31.42
N GLU A 273 -7.49 -7.46 31.82
CA GLU A 273 -7.16 -6.30 32.65
C GLU A 273 -7.37 -4.99 31.88
N VAL A 274 -7.00 -4.95 30.60
CA VAL A 274 -7.29 -3.80 29.72
C VAL A 274 -8.81 -3.60 29.58
N LEU A 275 -9.57 -4.67 29.39
CA LEU A 275 -11.03 -4.60 29.32
C LEU A 275 -11.65 -4.09 30.63
N LYS A 276 -11.09 -4.45 31.79
CA LYS A 276 -11.52 -3.89 33.10
C LYS A 276 -11.26 -2.39 33.17
N ILE A 277 -10.11 -1.92 32.67
CA ILE A 277 -9.80 -0.47 32.58
C ILE A 277 -10.82 0.24 31.69
N ILE A 278 -11.14 -0.33 30.52
CA ILE A 278 -12.14 0.21 29.60
C ILE A 278 -13.51 0.29 30.27
N ALA A 279 -13.98 -0.79 30.90
CA ALA A 279 -15.27 -0.84 31.58
C ALA A 279 -15.37 0.23 32.68
N ASN A 280 -14.32 0.38 33.48
CA ASN A 280 -14.26 1.41 34.53
C ASN A 280 -14.36 2.83 33.96
N LYS A 281 -13.72 3.13 32.81
CA LYS A 281 -13.79 4.45 32.17
C LYS A 281 -15.19 4.84 31.71
N ILE A 282 -16.01 3.86 31.37
CA ILE A 282 -17.41 4.09 30.97
C ILE A 282 -18.41 3.78 32.10
N GLY A 283 -17.92 3.64 33.34
CA GLY A 283 -18.75 3.47 34.54
C GLY A 283 -19.42 2.10 34.68
N LEU A 284 -18.94 1.07 33.96
CA LEU A 284 -19.49 -0.29 34.05
C LEU A 284 -18.79 -1.11 35.14
N LYS A 285 -19.60 -1.77 35.98
CA LYS A 285 -19.11 -2.69 37.02
C LYS A 285 -18.98 -4.14 36.54
N ASN A 286 -19.72 -4.53 35.50
CA ASN A 286 -19.69 -5.87 34.92
C ASN A 286 -19.17 -5.81 33.48
N LEU A 287 -18.11 -6.57 33.17
CA LEU A 287 -17.50 -6.69 31.85
C LEU A 287 -18.47 -7.24 30.79
N GLU A 288 -19.42 -8.09 31.16
CA GLU A 288 -20.39 -8.68 30.23
C GLU A 288 -21.29 -7.61 29.58
N LYS A 289 -21.38 -6.43 30.19
CA LYS A 289 -22.13 -5.28 29.68
C LYS A 289 -21.29 -4.37 28.78
N LEU A 290 -19.98 -4.59 28.68
CA LEU A 290 -19.10 -3.81 27.82
C LEU A 290 -19.42 -4.12 26.35
N ASN A 291 -19.94 -3.13 25.63
CA ASN A 291 -20.19 -3.27 24.20
C ASN A 291 -18.94 -2.85 23.40
N LEU A 292 -18.16 -3.84 22.97
CA LEU A 292 -17.09 -3.63 21.99
C LEU A 292 -17.68 -3.67 20.58
N GLN A 293 -17.86 -2.50 19.99
CA GLN A 293 -18.32 -2.37 18.62
C GLN A 293 -17.15 -2.60 17.66
N ALA A 294 -17.22 -3.63 16.84
CA ALA A 294 -16.21 -3.90 15.81
C ALA A 294 -16.02 -2.67 14.90
N PHE A 295 -14.83 -2.08 14.94
CA PHE A 295 -14.49 -0.87 14.20
C PHE A 295 -14.54 -1.11 12.69
N ASN A 296 -14.03 -2.24 12.19
CA ASN A 296 -14.00 -2.53 10.76
C ASN A 296 -15.40 -2.51 10.14
N LYS A 297 -16.40 -3.10 10.84
CA LYS A 297 -17.80 -3.06 10.42
C LYS A 297 -18.38 -1.64 10.47
N TYR A 298 -18.08 -0.89 11.53
CA TYR A 298 -18.47 0.51 11.68
C TYR A 298 -17.92 1.38 10.54
N ALA A 299 -16.61 1.37 10.35
CA ALA A 299 -15.89 2.16 9.35
C ALA A 299 -16.36 1.84 7.93
N LYS A 300 -16.41 0.55 7.54
CA LYS A 300 -16.92 0.13 6.21
C LYS A 300 -18.31 0.66 5.95
N LYS A 301 -19.24 0.46 6.89
CA LYS A 301 -20.64 0.84 6.71
C LYS A 301 -20.84 2.36 6.67
N ARG A 302 -20.20 3.10 7.57
CA ARG A 302 -20.25 4.57 7.57
C ARG A 302 -19.66 5.14 6.28
N PHE A 303 -18.51 4.63 5.85
CA PHE A 303 -17.87 5.07 4.61
C PHE A 303 -18.74 4.76 3.39
N TYR A 304 -19.24 3.53 3.25
CA TYR A 304 -20.12 3.17 2.14
C TYR A 304 -21.41 4.01 2.09
N GLN A 305 -22.06 4.22 3.24
CA GLN A 305 -23.23 5.09 3.35
C GLN A 305 -22.89 6.51 2.90
N ASN A 306 -21.77 7.06 3.36
CA ASN A 306 -21.28 8.39 2.96
C ASN A 306 -21.04 8.47 1.44
N GLN A 307 -20.38 7.47 0.84
CA GLN A 307 -20.09 7.43 -0.60
C GLN A 307 -21.35 7.28 -1.45
N THR A 308 -22.31 6.46 -1.00
CA THR A 308 -23.60 6.26 -1.67
C THR A 308 -24.44 7.54 -1.65
N LEU A 309 -24.58 8.17 -0.49
CA LEU A 309 -25.28 9.44 -0.35
C LEU A 309 -24.60 10.52 -1.20
N THR A 310 -23.27 10.67 -1.11
CA THR A 310 -22.51 11.65 -1.87
C THR A 310 -22.70 11.51 -3.39
N LYS A 311 -22.79 10.28 -3.89
CA LYS A 311 -23.05 10.00 -5.31
C LYS A 311 -24.43 10.49 -5.76
N ILE A 312 -25.46 10.32 -4.93
CA ILE A 312 -26.83 10.83 -5.18
C ILE A 312 -26.86 12.36 -5.09
N ASP A 313 -26.15 12.90 -4.10
CA ASP A 313 -26.17 14.31 -3.72
C ASP A 313 -25.28 15.23 -4.58
N ASN A 314 -24.77 14.70 -5.70
CA ASN A 314 -23.81 15.33 -6.62
C ASN A 314 -22.48 15.74 -5.94
N PRO A 315 -21.38 14.99 -6.14
CA PRO A 315 -20.09 15.28 -5.51
C PRO A 315 -19.47 16.58 -6.04
N ASN A 316 -18.74 17.29 -5.18
CA ASN A 316 -18.00 18.49 -5.57
C ASN A 316 -16.47 18.31 -5.52
N ILE A 317 -15.99 17.26 -4.85
CA ILE A 317 -14.57 16.86 -4.81
C ILE A 317 -14.49 15.39 -5.23
N ALA A 318 -13.60 15.08 -6.16
CA ALA A 318 -13.27 13.70 -6.51
C ALA A 318 -11.90 13.32 -5.93
N VAL A 319 -11.78 12.15 -5.31
CA VAL A 319 -10.51 11.56 -4.91
C VAL A 319 -10.22 10.37 -5.80
N ILE A 320 -9.16 10.43 -6.62
CA ILE A 320 -8.70 9.30 -7.42
C ILE A 320 -7.57 8.60 -6.65
N LEU A 321 -7.80 7.35 -6.26
CA LEU A 321 -6.81 6.50 -5.59
C LEU A 321 -5.92 5.82 -6.64
N ALA A 322 -4.60 5.92 -6.48
CA ALA A 322 -3.61 5.26 -7.30
C ALA A 322 -2.54 4.60 -6.42
N GLU A 323 -2.61 3.27 -6.33
CA GLU A 323 -1.74 2.46 -5.48
C GLU A 323 -1.03 1.39 -6.30
N GLY A 324 0.28 1.22 -6.05
CA GLY A 324 1.09 0.17 -6.67
C GLY A 324 1.91 0.62 -7.87
N ALA A 325 2.49 -0.34 -8.60
CA ALA A 325 3.38 -0.07 -9.72
C ALA A 325 2.61 0.45 -10.95
N VAL A 326 3.15 1.50 -11.59
CA VAL A 326 2.54 2.09 -12.79
C VAL A 326 2.74 1.16 -13.99
N GLU A 327 1.64 0.63 -14.50
CA GLU A 327 1.64 -0.31 -15.64
C GLU A 327 0.56 0.08 -16.64
N LYS A 328 0.69 -0.38 -17.89
CA LYS A 328 -0.29 -0.02 -18.93
C LYS A 328 -1.65 -0.70 -18.74
N ASN A 329 -1.62 -1.99 -18.43
CA ASN A 329 -2.79 -2.85 -18.20
C ASN A 329 -2.59 -3.70 -16.92
N GLY A 330 -1.96 -3.13 -15.90
CA GLY A 330 -1.69 -3.83 -14.64
C GLY A 330 -2.93 -3.92 -13.74
N GLU A 331 -2.89 -4.82 -12.76
CA GLU A 331 -3.98 -5.01 -11.79
C GLU A 331 -3.91 -3.98 -10.64
N GLU A 332 -2.73 -3.45 -10.34
CA GLU A 332 -2.51 -2.45 -9.28
C GLU A 332 -2.84 -1.02 -9.76
N LEU A 333 -1.91 -0.38 -10.49
CA LEU A 333 -2.05 0.98 -11.03
C LEU A 333 -1.97 0.96 -12.56
N SER A 334 -3.14 0.84 -13.17
CA SER A 334 -3.31 0.81 -14.64
C SER A 334 -3.43 2.21 -15.24
N SER A 335 -2.59 2.56 -16.22
CA SER A 335 -2.74 3.83 -16.97
C SER A 335 -4.07 3.91 -17.69
N LYS A 336 -4.57 2.79 -18.24
CA LYS A 336 -5.88 2.72 -18.89
C LYS A 336 -6.99 3.14 -17.94
N GLU A 337 -7.04 2.56 -16.74
CA GLU A 337 -8.10 2.85 -15.76
C GLU A 337 -8.01 4.28 -15.22
N ILE A 338 -6.81 4.71 -14.81
CA ILE A 338 -6.58 6.04 -14.27
C ILE A 338 -6.90 7.13 -15.32
N CYS A 339 -6.51 6.93 -16.58
CA CYS A 339 -6.83 7.86 -17.66
C CYS A 339 -8.35 7.99 -17.88
N GLU A 340 -9.09 6.89 -17.85
CA GLU A 340 -10.56 6.92 -17.97
C GLU A 340 -11.21 7.60 -16.76
N LEU A 341 -10.71 7.38 -15.54
CA LEU A 341 -11.17 8.11 -14.36
C LEU A 341 -10.94 9.62 -14.49
N PHE A 342 -9.75 10.06 -14.92
CA PHE A 342 -9.47 11.48 -15.17
C PHE A 342 -10.40 12.08 -16.23
N LYS A 343 -10.63 11.37 -17.36
CA LYS A 343 -11.60 11.80 -18.39
C LYS A 343 -13.01 11.94 -17.82
N LYS A 344 -13.44 10.99 -16.99
CA LYS A 344 -14.76 10.99 -16.34
C LYS A 344 -14.91 12.18 -15.39
N VAL A 345 -14.00 12.34 -14.41
CA VAL A 345 -14.09 13.43 -13.43
C VAL A 345 -13.90 14.80 -14.07
N ARG A 346 -13.13 14.91 -15.16
CA ARG A 346 -12.97 16.16 -15.92
C ARG A 346 -14.27 16.61 -16.59
N LYS A 347 -15.10 15.67 -17.06
CA LYS A 347 -16.39 15.96 -17.72
C LYS A 347 -17.55 16.20 -16.74
N GLU A 348 -17.46 15.66 -15.53
CA GLU A 348 -18.54 15.72 -14.54
C GLU A 348 -18.77 17.15 -14.00
N LYS A 349 -19.92 17.79 -14.27
CA LYS A 349 -20.13 19.22 -13.96
C LYS A 349 -20.18 19.52 -12.45
N SER A 350 -20.60 18.55 -11.64
CA SER A 350 -20.70 18.68 -10.18
C SER A 350 -19.32 18.82 -9.53
N ILE A 351 -18.35 18.01 -9.95
CA ILE A 351 -16.97 18.02 -9.45
C ILE A 351 -16.27 19.34 -9.81
N LYS A 352 -15.80 20.07 -8.79
CA LYS A 352 -15.09 21.36 -8.93
C LYS A 352 -13.57 21.23 -8.85
N THR A 353 -13.08 20.25 -8.10
CA THR A 353 -11.65 20.01 -7.90
C THR A 353 -11.39 18.51 -7.73
N VAL A 354 -10.16 18.09 -8.02
CA VAL A 354 -9.74 16.68 -7.98
C VAL A 354 -8.57 16.52 -7.03
N ILE A 355 -8.64 15.54 -6.15
CA ILE A 355 -7.51 15.03 -5.38
C ILE A 355 -6.98 13.78 -6.07
N PHE A 356 -5.67 13.71 -6.26
CA PHE A 356 -5.01 12.51 -6.77
C PHE A 356 -4.13 11.92 -5.66
N ARG A 357 -4.60 10.84 -5.04
CA ARG A 357 -3.90 10.14 -3.94
C ARG A 357 -2.98 9.10 -4.55
N ILE A 358 -1.67 9.31 -4.43
CA ILE A 358 -0.64 8.46 -5.06
C ILE A 358 0.15 7.73 -3.98
N ASN A 359 0.13 6.40 -4.02
CA ASN A 359 1.04 5.52 -3.29
C ASN A 359 1.74 4.57 -4.28
N SER A 360 2.74 5.06 -5.00
CA SER A 360 3.39 4.35 -6.11
C SER A 360 4.92 4.51 -6.11
N PRO A 361 5.68 3.39 -6.24
CA PRO A 361 7.11 3.43 -6.49
C PRO A 361 7.46 3.80 -7.95
N GLY A 362 6.47 4.07 -8.80
CA GLY A 362 6.60 4.25 -10.24
C GLY A 362 6.46 2.95 -11.02
N GLY A 363 7.06 2.87 -12.21
CA GLY A 363 6.90 1.75 -13.13
C GLY A 363 7.23 2.13 -14.56
N SER A 364 6.36 1.78 -15.51
CA SER A 364 6.53 2.05 -16.94
C SER A 364 6.55 3.55 -17.26
N ALA A 365 7.57 3.98 -18.02
CA ALA A 365 7.69 5.36 -18.50
C ALA A 365 6.52 5.76 -19.41
N LEU A 366 6.10 4.88 -20.32
CA LEU A 366 5.00 5.15 -21.25
C LEU A 366 3.66 5.30 -20.52
N ALA A 367 3.36 4.36 -19.61
CA ALA A 367 2.14 4.40 -18.81
C ALA A 367 2.09 5.66 -17.92
N SER A 368 3.25 6.09 -17.40
CA SER A 368 3.36 7.34 -16.65
C SER A 368 3.09 8.58 -17.52
N ASP A 369 3.56 8.61 -18.77
CA ASP A 369 3.32 9.74 -19.68
C ASP A 369 1.85 9.82 -20.15
N GLU A 370 1.19 8.67 -20.35
CA GLU A 370 -0.25 8.58 -20.60
C GLU A 370 -1.06 9.22 -19.45
N ILE A 371 -0.77 8.85 -18.20
CA ILE A 371 -1.43 9.41 -17.01
C ILE A 371 -1.11 10.89 -16.86
N TRP A 372 0.17 11.29 -16.96
CA TRP A 372 0.60 12.68 -16.87
C TRP A 372 -0.20 13.59 -17.80
N ARG A 373 -0.45 13.14 -19.03
CA ARG A 373 -1.22 13.90 -20.01
C ARG A 373 -2.64 14.17 -19.52
N GLU A 374 -3.31 13.16 -18.97
CA GLU A 374 -4.67 13.28 -18.44
C GLU A 374 -4.74 14.11 -17.15
N VAL A 375 -3.73 14.04 -16.29
CA VAL A 375 -3.61 14.92 -15.11
C VAL A 375 -3.45 16.38 -15.56
N LYS A 376 -2.54 16.66 -16.52
CA LYS A 376 -2.32 18.01 -17.07
C LYS A 376 -3.60 18.59 -17.69
N LEU A 377 -4.26 17.84 -18.58
CA LEU A 377 -5.52 18.26 -19.21
C LEU A 377 -6.65 18.49 -18.20
N THR A 378 -6.67 17.72 -17.11
CA THR A 378 -7.62 17.95 -16.02
C THR A 378 -7.27 19.22 -15.27
N ASN A 379 -6.00 19.41 -14.89
CA ASN A 379 -5.53 20.57 -14.12
C ASN A 379 -5.79 21.92 -14.82
N GLU A 380 -5.81 21.94 -16.15
CA GLU A 380 -6.18 23.10 -16.97
C GLU A 380 -7.66 23.50 -16.80
N LYS A 381 -8.56 22.55 -16.52
CA LYS A 381 -10.01 22.79 -16.39
C LYS A 381 -10.50 22.78 -14.95
N LYS A 382 -9.93 21.92 -14.11
CA LYS A 382 -10.28 21.69 -12.72
C LYS A 382 -8.99 21.42 -11.97
N LYS A 383 -8.73 22.18 -10.91
CA LYS A 383 -7.46 22.06 -10.19
C LYS A 383 -7.29 20.64 -9.68
N VAL A 384 -6.13 20.06 -9.98
CA VAL A 384 -5.71 18.76 -9.45
C VAL A 384 -4.73 19.03 -8.33
N ILE A 385 -5.05 18.50 -7.14
CA ILE A 385 -4.21 18.55 -5.95
C ILE A 385 -3.72 17.12 -5.70
N VAL A 386 -2.42 16.91 -5.56
CA VAL A 386 -1.85 15.60 -5.24
C VAL A 386 -1.71 15.45 -3.74
N SER A 387 -2.03 14.26 -3.23
CA SER A 387 -1.65 13.79 -1.90
C SER A 387 -0.77 12.56 -2.07
N MET A 388 0.47 12.61 -1.61
CA MET A 388 1.39 11.48 -1.66
C MET A 388 1.26 10.65 -0.38
N GLY A 389 1.07 9.34 -0.53
CA GLY A 389 1.09 8.37 0.56
C GLY A 389 2.51 8.01 0.97
N ASP A 390 2.74 6.73 1.29
CA ASP A 390 4.07 6.26 1.71
C ASP A 390 5.13 6.49 0.65
N VAL A 391 4.78 6.30 -0.62
CA VAL A 391 5.69 6.48 -1.74
C VAL A 391 5.00 7.21 -2.90
N ALA A 392 5.65 8.20 -3.49
CA ALA A 392 5.24 8.76 -4.78
C ALA A 392 6.50 9.18 -5.54
N ALA A 393 7.23 8.18 -6.04
CA ALA A 393 8.58 8.37 -6.58
C ALA A 393 8.70 7.84 -8.00
N SER A 394 9.69 8.36 -8.73
CA SER A 394 9.95 8.03 -10.13
C SER A 394 8.70 8.22 -10.99
N GLY A 395 8.12 7.18 -11.59
CA GLY A 395 6.87 7.29 -12.34
C GLY A 395 5.71 7.84 -11.50
N GLY A 396 5.68 7.53 -10.19
CA GLY A 396 4.71 8.11 -9.25
C GLY A 396 4.91 9.62 -9.06
N TYR A 397 6.14 10.12 -9.13
CA TYR A 397 6.41 11.56 -9.12
C TYR A 397 6.14 12.20 -10.51
N TYR A 398 6.40 11.47 -11.59
CA TYR A 398 6.10 11.89 -12.96
C TYR A 398 4.63 12.27 -13.11
N ILE A 399 3.73 11.39 -12.67
CA ILE A 399 2.27 11.61 -12.75
C ILE A 399 1.76 12.66 -11.76
N ALA A 400 2.51 12.94 -10.68
CA ALA A 400 2.21 14.00 -9.72
C ALA A 400 2.60 15.40 -10.22
N SER A 401 3.65 15.49 -11.04
CA SER A 401 4.28 16.76 -11.43
C SER A 401 3.37 17.82 -12.07
N PRO A 402 2.32 17.50 -12.87
CA PRO A 402 1.51 18.54 -13.50
C PRO A 402 0.37 19.08 -12.60
N ALA A 403 0.29 18.62 -11.34
CA ALA A 403 -0.70 19.08 -10.37
C ALA A 403 -0.47 20.54 -9.96
N SER A 404 -1.56 21.23 -9.62
CA SER A 404 -1.48 22.62 -9.12
C SER A 404 -0.83 22.72 -7.75
N THR A 405 -1.02 21.70 -6.90
CA THR A 405 -0.39 21.64 -5.58
C THR A 405 -0.11 20.19 -5.21
N ILE A 406 1.04 19.93 -4.59
CA ILE A 406 1.48 18.63 -4.12
C ILE A 406 1.65 18.66 -2.60
N PHE A 407 0.89 17.80 -1.92
CA PHE A 407 1.04 17.47 -0.51
C PHE A 407 1.82 16.16 -0.36
N ALA A 408 2.74 16.11 0.60
CA ALA A 408 3.38 14.89 1.03
C ALA A 408 3.52 14.86 2.56
N ASN A 409 3.49 13.69 3.17
CA ASN A 409 3.91 13.57 4.56
C ASN A 409 5.42 13.90 4.66
N SER A 410 5.90 14.39 5.81
CA SER A 410 7.33 14.59 6.02
C SER A 410 8.12 13.29 5.83
N THR A 411 7.49 12.14 6.10
CA THR A 411 8.04 10.79 5.95
C THR A 411 7.73 10.10 4.61
N THR A 412 7.00 10.74 3.69
CA THR A 412 6.77 10.20 2.34
C THR A 412 8.11 10.01 1.62
N ILE A 413 8.25 8.95 0.83
CA ILE A 413 9.38 8.79 -0.09
C ILE A 413 8.98 9.28 -1.49
N THR A 414 9.71 10.25 -2.03
CA THR A 414 9.41 10.85 -3.35
C THR A 414 10.68 11.17 -4.15
N GLY A 415 10.54 11.91 -5.25
CA GLY A 415 11.62 12.23 -6.18
C GLY A 415 11.95 11.03 -7.05
N SER A 416 13.18 10.52 -6.96
CA SER A 416 13.74 9.47 -7.83
C SER A 416 13.61 9.78 -9.32
N ILE A 417 13.84 11.05 -9.67
CA ILE A 417 13.71 11.56 -11.04
C ILE A 417 14.88 11.03 -11.87
N GLY A 418 14.63 9.91 -12.54
CA GLY A 418 15.61 9.13 -13.27
C GLY A 418 15.01 7.86 -13.85
N VAL A 419 15.69 7.31 -14.86
CA VAL A 419 15.24 6.17 -15.66
C VAL A 419 16.34 5.11 -15.76
N PHE A 420 15.93 3.86 -15.96
CA PHE A 420 16.84 2.76 -16.25
C PHE A 420 16.17 1.68 -17.12
N GLY A 421 16.98 0.80 -17.67
CA GLY A 421 16.61 -0.46 -18.30
C GLY A 421 17.60 -1.56 -17.94
N ILE A 422 17.13 -2.79 -17.91
CA ILE A 422 17.93 -3.99 -17.69
C ILE A 422 17.69 -4.90 -18.89
N ILE A 423 18.76 -5.36 -19.53
CA ILE A 423 18.67 -6.35 -20.62
C ILE A 423 19.40 -7.60 -20.15
N PRO A 424 18.69 -8.69 -19.82
CA PRO A 424 19.35 -9.95 -19.53
C PRO A 424 19.86 -10.57 -20.84
N TYR A 425 21.07 -11.11 -20.79
CA TYR A 425 21.66 -11.91 -21.85
C TYR A 425 21.74 -13.38 -21.40
N THR A 426 20.83 -14.18 -21.95
CA THR A 426 20.54 -15.55 -21.50
C THR A 426 21.32 -16.63 -22.24
N GLU A 427 22.03 -16.28 -23.33
CA GLU A 427 22.70 -17.25 -24.21
C GLU A 427 23.65 -18.19 -23.45
N LYS A 428 24.57 -17.62 -22.65
CA LYS A 428 25.56 -18.42 -21.90
C LYS A 428 24.90 -19.27 -20.82
N MET A 429 23.90 -18.74 -20.13
CA MET A 429 23.13 -19.50 -19.15
C MET A 429 22.46 -20.70 -19.82
N LEU A 430 21.69 -20.47 -20.87
CA LEU A 430 20.93 -21.51 -21.57
C LEU A 430 21.86 -22.57 -22.17
N LYS A 431 22.97 -22.16 -22.78
CA LYS A 431 23.97 -23.08 -23.33
C LYS A 431 24.65 -23.89 -22.23
N ASN A 432 25.19 -23.23 -21.21
CA ASN A 432 26.06 -23.89 -20.22
C ASN A 432 25.28 -24.66 -19.17
N LYS A 433 24.01 -24.29 -18.90
CA LYS A 433 23.18 -24.93 -17.86
C LYS A 433 22.17 -25.91 -18.44
N LEU A 434 21.66 -25.66 -19.65
CA LEU A 434 20.58 -26.45 -20.26
C LEU A 434 20.95 -27.06 -21.62
N GLY A 435 22.13 -26.77 -22.17
CA GLY A 435 22.54 -27.26 -23.50
C GLY A 435 21.79 -26.63 -24.68
N ILE A 436 20.99 -25.57 -24.44
CA ILE A 436 20.18 -24.92 -25.47
C ILE A 436 21.07 -23.97 -26.28
N THR A 437 21.00 -24.08 -27.61
CA THR A 437 21.75 -23.23 -28.55
C THR A 437 20.79 -22.53 -29.52
N PHE A 438 21.28 -21.47 -30.16
CA PHE A 438 20.49 -20.64 -31.06
C PHE A 438 21.23 -20.45 -32.38
N ASP A 439 20.56 -20.77 -33.48
CA ASP A 439 21.00 -20.44 -34.84
C ASP A 439 20.01 -19.46 -35.47
N ARG A 440 20.48 -18.57 -36.36
CA ARG A 440 19.68 -17.42 -36.81
C ARG A 440 19.88 -17.12 -38.29
N GLU A 441 18.76 -17.01 -38.98
CA GLU A 441 18.65 -16.38 -40.29
C GLU A 441 17.91 -15.05 -40.15
N SER A 442 18.23 -14.08 -41.00
CA SER A 442 17.62 -12.74 -40.90
C SER A 442 17.57 -12.05 -42.24
N THR A 443 16.43 -11.43 -42.53
CA THR A 443 16.26 -10.59 -43.74
C THR A 443 17.04 -9.28 -43.66
N ASN A 444 17.32 -8.78 -42.44
CA ASN A 444 18.01 -7.54 -42.18
C ASN A 444 18.86 -7.66 -40.89
N ASN A 445 19.87 -6.80 -40.73
CA ASN A 445 20.84 -6.85 -39.63
C ASN A 445 20.24 -6.75 -38.21
N HIS A 446 19.00 -6.27 -38.07
CA HIS A 446 18.33 -6.10 -36.77
C HIS A 446 16.98 -6.86 -36.70
N SER A 447 16.71 -7.78 -37.62
CA SER A 447 15.44 -8.54 -37.65
C SER A 447 15.23 -9.40 -36.41
N VAL A 448 16.30 -9.83 -35.76
CA VAL A 448 16.24 -10.65 -34.53
C VAL A 448 16.84 -9.87 -33.36
N MET A 449 15.98 -9.12 -32.67
CA MET A 449 16.28 -8.46 -31.40
C MET A 449 15.87 -9.40 -30.26
N THR A 450 16.86 -9.97 -29.58
CA THR A 450 16.66 -11.05 -28.59
C THR A 450 17.62 -10.88 -27.41
N THR A 451 17.22 -11.43 -26.26
CA THR A 451 18.05 -11.58 -25.06
C THR A 451 19.04 -12.75 -25.18
N ASN A 452 18.89 -13.63 -26.19
CA ASN A 452 19.78 -14.79 -26.39
C ASN A 452 21.09 -14.45 -27.12
N ARG A 453 21.51 -13.18 -27.13
CA ARG A 453 22.85 -12.72 -27.52
C ARG A 453 23.10 -11.34 -26.94
N LYS A 454 24.37 -10.91 -26.87
CA LYS A 454 24.69 -9.52 -26.58
C LYS A 454 24.26 -8.60 -27.74
N LEU A 455 23.84 -7.39 -27.38
CA LEU A 455 23.63 -6.33 -28.35
C LEU A 455 24.97 -5.88 -28.94
N THR A 456 24.96 -5.51 -30.21
CA THR A 456 26.08 -4.80 -30.82
C THR A 456 26.20 -3.40 -30.23
N LYS A 457 27.39 -2.79 -30.33
CA LYS A 457 27.61 -1.39 -29.88
C LYS A 457 26.60 -0.41 -30.50
N LYS A 458 26.23 -0.63 -31.77
CA LYS A 458 25.23 0.19 -32.48
C LYS A 458 23.84 0.02 -31.87
N GLU A 459 23.38 -1.20 -31.68
CA GLU A 459 22.08 -1.48 -31.03
C GLU A 459 22.01 -0.90 -29.61
N LEU A 460 23.07 -1.10 -28.82
CA LEU A 460 23.17 -0.54 -27.48
C LEU A 460 23.11 0.99 -27.50
N SER A 461 23.80 1.66 -28.44
CA SER A 461 23.76 3.12 -28.56
C SER A 461 22.36 3.66 -28.93
N ILE A 462 21.58 2.92 -29.72
CA ILE A 462 20.20 3.28 -30.09
C ILE A 462 19.30 3.22 -28.86
N ILE A 463 19.41 2.14 -28.06
CA ILE A 463 18.63 1.99 -26.83
C ILE A 463 19.06 3.03 -25.78
N GLN A 464 20.36 3.26 -25.61
CA GLN A 464 20.88 4.28 -24.70
C GLN A 464 20.35 5.67 -25.07
N LYS A 465 20.33 6.02 -26.35
CA LYS A 465 19.72 7.28 -26.81
C LYS A 465 18.24 7.37 -26.43
N SER A 466 17.46 6.30 -26.61
CA SER A 466 16.05 6.27 -26.18
C SER A 466 15.89 6.47 -24.68
N VAL A 467 16.79 5.88 -23.86
CA VAL A 467 16.80 6.10 -22.40
C VAL A 467 17.11 7.56 -22.05
N ASP A 468 18.06 8.17 -22.73
CA ASP A 468 18.43 9.58 -22.52
C ASP A 468 17.32 10.55 -22.96
N ASP A 469 16.62 10.25 -24.06
CA ASP A 469 15.47 11.01 -24.53
C ASP A 469 14.34 10.97 -23.50
N ILE A 470 14.03 9.79 -22.94
CA ILE A 470 13.03 9.63 -21.88
C ILE A 470 13.47 10.35 -20.60
N TYR A 471 14.77 10.32 -20.26
CA TYR A 471 15.27 11.04 -19.10
C TYR A 471 15.14 12.56 -19.26
N THR A 472 15.45 13.07 -20.45
CA THR A 472 15.31 14.48 -20.81
C THR A 472 13.85 14.89 -20.68
N ARG A 473 12.94 14.11 -21.26
CA ARG A 473 11.50 14.30 -21.14
C ARG A 473 11.02 14.35 -19.69
N PHE A 474 11.51 13.45 -18.82
CA PHE A 474 11.15 13.45 -17.41
C PHE A 474 11.59 14.76 -16.72
N LYS A 475 12.82 15.22 -16.96
CA LYS A 475 13.29 16.49 -16.39
C LYS A 475 12.46 17.67 -16.90
N GLU A 476 12.05 17.68 -18.17
CA GLU A 476 11.18 18.71 -18.74
C GLU A 476 9.80 18.72 -18.09
N VAL A 477 9.18 17.55 -17.95
CA VAL A 477 7.89 17.39 -17.27
C VAL A 477 7.90 17.94 -15.85
N VAL A 478 8.96 17.65 -15.08
CA VAL A 478 9.12 18.19 -13.73
C VAL A 478 9.42 19.69 -13.75
N SER A 479 10.31 20.13 -14.63
CA SER A 479 10.67 21.55 -14.78
C SER A 479 9.45 22.41 -15.12
N GLU A 480 8.62 21.98 -16.07
CA GLU A 480 7.36 22.62 -16.45
C GLU A 480 6.33 22.60 -15.31
N GLY A 481 6.09 21.42 -14.72
CA GLY A 481 5.03 21.24 -13.73
C GLY A 481 5.32 21.90 -12.39
N ARG A 482 6.60 22.05 -12.03
CA ARG A 482 7.04 22.62 -10.74
C ARG A 482 7.66 24.01 -10.87
N ASN A 483 7.77 24.54 -12.09
CA ASN A 483 8.46 25.80 -12.38
C ASN A 483 9.91 25.84 -11.84
N ILE A 484 10.62 24.72 -11.96
CA ILE A 484 12.02 24.56 -11.53
C ILE A 484 12.92 24.74 -12.75
N SER A 485 13.99 25.52 -12.64
CA SER A 485 14.90 25.74 -13.77
C SER A 485 15.61 24.46 -14.23
N LYS A 486 16.05 24.42 -15.49
CA LYS A 486 16.82 23.29 -16.05
C LYS A 486 18.10 22.99 -15.25
N GLU A 487 18.75 24.02 -14.71
CA GLU A 487 19.94 23.87 -13.88
C GLU A 487 19.60 23.22 -12.54
N GLN A 488 18.59 23.74 -11.84
CA GLN A 488 18.16 23.19 -10.55
C GLN A 488 17.69 21.74 -10.69
N ILE A 489 16.88 21.41 -11.71
CA ILE A 489 16.41 20.04 -11.90
C ILE A 489 17.56 19.08 -12.17
N ASN A 490 18.60 19.48 -12.92
CA ASN A 490 19.78 18.65 -13.14
C ASN A 490 20.53 18.34 -11.82
N ASN A 491 20.49 19.24 -10.83
CA ASN A 491 21.15 19.05 -9.54
C ASN A 491 20.34 18.16 -8.59
N ILE A 492 19.01 18.35 -8.51
CA ILE A 492 18.15 17.65 -7.56
C ILE A 492 17.61 16.32 -8.08
N ALA A 493 17.68 16.08 -9.39
CA ALA A 493 17.27 14.82 -10.03
C ALA A 493 18.37 13.74 -9.88
N ARG A 494 18.91 13.26 -10.99
CA ARG A 494 19.93 12.20 -11.05
C ARG A 494 19.50 10.88 -10.40
N GLY A 495 18.19 10.64 -10.31
CA GLY A 495 17.61 9.41 -9.76
C GLY A 495 17.48 9.42 -8.24
N ARG A 496 17.79 10.54 -7.60
CA ARG A 496 17.88 10.68 -6.14
C ARG A 496 16.53 10.61 -5.47
N VAL A 497 16.45 9.78 -4.43
CA VAL A 497 15.29 9.65 -3.56
C VAL A 497 15.32 10.73 -2.46
N TRP A 498 14.17 11.30 -2.17
CA TRP A 498 13.99 12.34 -1.16
C TRP A 498 12.86 11.97 -0.19
N THR A 499 12.96 12.40 1.07
CA THR A 499 11.78 12.43 1.96
C THR A 499 10.85 13.56 1.56
N GLY A 500 9.58 13.52 1.92
CA GLY A 500 8.63 14.59 1.62
C GLY A 500 9.06 15.92 2.24
N LYS A 501 9.73 15.88 3.40
CA LYS A 501 10.37 17.03 4.01
C LYS A 501 11.49 17.62 3.14
N ASP A 502 12.49 16.81 2.80
CA ASP A 502 13.61 17.28 1.96
C ASP A 502 13.08 17.72 0.57
N ALA A 503 12.07 17.04 0.03
CA ALA A 503 11.43 17.36 -1.25
C ALA A 503 10.71 18.72 -1.24
N LYS A 504 10.12 19.11 -0.10
CA LYS A 504 9.55 20.45 0.07
C LYS A 504 10.64 21.52 0.07
N ASP A 505 11.73 21.29 0.78
CA ASP A 505 12.84 22.25 0.89
C ASP A 505 13.50 22.56 -0.47
N ILE A 506 13.45 21.60 -1.41
CA ILE A 506 13.99 21.76 -2.78
C ILE A 506 12.92 22.08 -3.85
N GLY A 507 11.67 22.33 -3.45
CA GLY A 507 10.58 22.74 -4.35
C GLY A 507 9.90 21.64 -5.16
N LEU A 508 10.18 20.35 -4.87
CA LEU A 508 9.48 19.23 -5.49
C LEU A 508 8.07 19.01 -4.90
N VAL A 509 7.84 19.43 -3.66
CA VAL A 509 6.58 19.36 -2.91
C VAL A 509 6.20 20.75 -2.42
N ASP A 510 4.91 21.10 -2.41
CA ASP A 510 4.46 22.44 -1.96
C ASP A 510 4.18 22.47 -0.46
N GLN A 511 3.51 21.44 0.05
CA GLN A 511 3.01 21.41 1.42
C GLN A 511 3.28 20.07 2.11
N LEU A 512 3.50 20.13 3.41
CA LEU A 512 3.51 18.93 4.24
C LEU A 512 2.09 18.65 4.73
N GLY A 513 1.63 17.42 4.58
CA GLY A 513 0.30 17.00 4.99
C GLY A 513 -0.13 15.69 4.36
N GLY A 514 -1.23 15.12 4.88
CA GLY A 514 -1.84 13.88 4.40
C GLY A 514 -2.99 14.11 3.43
N LEU A 515 -3.84 13.10 3.26
CA LEU A 515 -5.00 13.18 2.38
C LEU A 515 -6.04 14.20 2.86
N LYS A 516 -6.30 14.24 4.16
CA LYS A 516 -7.21 15.21 4.80
C LYS A 516 -6.81 16.66 4.54
N ASP A 517 -5.51 16.96 4.64
CA ASP A 517 -4.98 18.31 4.39
C ASP A 517 -5.18 18.71 2.93
N ALA A 518 -4.91 17.80 1.99
CA ALA A 518 -5.13 18.04 0.57
C ALA A 518 -6.62 18.29 0.23
N ILE A 519 -7.53 17.51 0.83
CA ILE A 519 -8.99 17.71 0.68
C ILE A 519 -9.42 19.08 1.22
N ASN A 520 -8.94 19.44 2.41
CA ASN A 520 -9.24 20.72 3.05
C ASN A 520 -8.76 21.90 2.21
N PHE A 521 -7.51 21.85 1.74
CA PHE A 521 -6.93 22.86 0.86
C PHE A 521 -7.70 22.98 -0.46
N ALA A 522 -8.05 21.86 -1.09
CA ALA A 522 -8.82 21.87 -2.33
C ALA A 522 -10.21 22.49 -2.15
N ALA A 523 -10.88 22.17 -1.03
CA ALA A 523 -12.17 22.76 -0.69
C ALA A 523 -12.06 24.28 -0.51
N GLU A 524 -11.05 24.74 0.22
CA GLU A 524 -10.78 26.17 0.42
C GLU A 524 -10.53 26.89 -0.91
N LYS A 525 -9.62 26.38 -1.74
CA LYS A 525 -9.29 26.98 -3.05
C LYS A 525 -10.44 26.98 -4.04
N ALA A 526 -11.36 26.02 -3.91
CA ALA A 526 -12.57 25.94 -4.73
C ALA A 526 -13.80 26.64 -4.10
N ASN A 527 -13.64 27.33 -2.96
CA ASN A 527 -14.72 27.96 -2.20
C ASN A 527 -15.88 27.00 -1.84
N ILE A 528 -15.55 25.74 -1.53
CA ILE A 528 -16.51 24.69 -1.16
C ILE A 528 -16.72 24.72 0.35
N LYS A 529 -17.92 25.13 0.80
CA LYS A 529 -18.29 25.12 2.22
C LYS A 529 -18.71 23.73 2.73
N ASN A 530 -19.56 23.04 1.96
CA ASN A 530 -20.01 21.69 2.28
C ASN A 530 -19.30 20.68 1.36
N LYS A 531 -18.35 19.93 1.92
CA LYS A 531 -17.50 18.99 1.18
C LYS A 531 -18.30 17.73 0.87
N LYS A 532 -18.47 17.43 -0.41
CA LYS A 532 -19.09 16.20 -0.91
C LYS A 532 -18.01 15.42 -1.68
N VAL A 533 -17.30 14.57 -0.96
CA VAL A 533 -16.07 13.90 -1.42
C VAL A 533 -16.41 12.49 -1.91
N LEU A 534 -16.24 12.24 -3.20
CA LEU A 534 -16.44 10.92 -3.80
C LEU A 534 -15.09 10.30 -4.18
N TYR A 535 -14.85 9.08 -3.70
CA TYR A 535 -13.65 8.31 -3.94
C TYR A 535 -13.80 7.42 -5.18
N TYR A 536 -12.72 7.30 -5.95
CA TYR A 536 -12.62 6.50 -7.15
C TYR A 536 -11.44 5.51 -7.04
N PRO A 537 -11.60 4.24 -7.49
CA PRO A 537 -12.84 3.68 -8.05
C PRO A 537 -13.97 3.62 -7.02
N ASN A 538 -15.21 3.63 -7.51
CA ASN A 538 -16.37 3.58 -6.62
C ASN A 538 -16.33 2.28 -5.81
N ILE A 539 -16.70 2.37 -4.53
CA ILE A 539 -16.96 1.18 -3.74
C ILE A 539 -18.31 0.62 -4.17
N GLU A 540 -18.30 -0.65 -4.56
CA GLU A 540 -19.49 -1.42 -4.85
C GLU A 540 -19.61 -2.51 -3.78
N GLU A 541 -20.81 -2.67 -3.21
CA GLU A 541 -21.11 -3.86 -2.42
C GLU A 541 -21.14 -5.06 -3.37
N ASP A 542 -20.43 -6.12 -2.99
CA ASP A 542 -20.52 -7.42 -3.65
C ASP A 542 -21.39 -8.32 -2.76
N PRO A 543 -22.68 -8.50 -3.10
CA PRO A 543 -23.63 -9.23 -2.25
C PRO A 543 -23.21 -10.68 -2.01
N ILE A 544 -22.50 -11.29 -2.98
CA ILE A 544 -21.99 -12.66 -2.85
C ILE A 544 -20.85 -12.66 -1.84
N ALA A 545 -19.94 -11.68 -1.93
CA ALA A 545 -18.84 -11.58 -0.99
C ALA A 545 -19.30 -11.22 0.43
N GLU A 546 -20.38 -10.48 0.61
CA GLU A 546 -20.99 -10.22 1.92
C GLU A 546 -21.65 -11.46 2.51
N LEU A 547 -22.36 -12.23 1.67
CA LEU A 547 -22.97 -13.47 2.09
C LEU A 547 -21.92 -14.46 2.61
N ILE A 548 -20.81 -14.64 1.87
CA ILE A 548 -19.70 -15.52 2.27
C ILE A 548 -19.02 -15.01 3.56
N GLU A 549 -18.85 -13.69 3.73
CA GLU A 549 -18.29 -13.10 4.96
C GLU A 549 -19.16 -13.42 6.19
N GLN A 550 -20.48 -13.37 6.07
CA GLN A 550 -21.41 -13.72 7.16
C GLN A 550 -21.33 -15.21 7.56
N PHE A 551 -21.12 -16.11 6.59
CA PHE A 551 -20.91 -17.53 6.88
C PHE A 551 -19.57 -17.78 7.58
N ASN A 552 -18.51 -17.07 7.17
CA ASN A 552 -17.18 -17.19 7.78
C ASN A 552 -17.11 -16.67 9.23
N GLU A 553 -17.98 -15.72 9.63
CA GLU A 553 -18.10 -15.29 11.03
C GLU A 553 -18.61 -16.41 11.96
N GLN A 554 -19.17 -17.50 11.42
CA GLN A 554 -19.75 -18.61 12.20
C GLN A 554 -18.89 -19.89 12.25
N GLU A 555 -17.88 -20.04 11.38
CA GLU A 555 -17.06 -21.26 11.31
C GLU A 555 -15.62 -21.10 11.83
N ILE A 556 -15.16 -22.16 12.52
CA ILE A 556 -13.84 -22.26 13.16
C ILE A 556 -12.75 -22.41 12.10
N LYS A 557 -11.68 -21.62 12.23
CA LYS A 557 -10.43 -21.69 11.44
C LYS A 557 -9.85 -23.11 11.44
N THR A 558 -9.98 -23.83 10.33
CA THR A 558 -9.16 -25.02 10.03
C THR A 558 -7.91 -24.59 9.27
N LYS A 559 -6.73 -24.73 9.91
CA LYS A 559 -5.44 -24.57 9.23
C LYS A 559 -5.15 -25.82 8.40
N ASN A 560 -5.08 -25.67 7.08
CA ASN A 560 -4.49 -26.67 6.20
C ASN A 560 -2.97 -26.45 6.14
N ASN A 561 -2.20 -27.45 6.59
CA ASN A 561 -0.75 -27.45 6.45
C ASN A 561 -0.39 -27.97 5.05
N HIS A 562 -0.25 -27.08 4.07
CA HIS A 562 0.52 -27.38 2.88
C HIS A 562 1.99 -27.03 3.10
N PHE A 563 2.88 -27.74 2.40
CA PHE A 563 4.30 -27.40 2.37
C PHE A 563 4.44 -26.08 1.61
N GLU A 564 4.58 -24.98 2.35
CA GLU A 564 4.86 -23.67 1.77
C GLU A 564 6.37 -23.50 1.62
N VAL A 565 6.78 -23.02 0.45
CA VAL A 565 8.15 -22.53 0.26
C VAL A 565 8.38 -21.45 1.34
N PRO A 566 9.46 -21.51 2.13
CA PRO A 566 9.72 -20.54 3.18
C PRO A 566 9.56 -19.11 2.66
N GLU A 567 8.88 -18.25 3.43
CA GLU A 567 8.56 -16.88 3.02
C GLU A 567 9.83 -16.09 2.62
N SER A 568 10.94 -16.36 3.30
CA SER A 568 12.25 -15.80 2.95
C SER A 568 12.71 -16.15 1.54
N ILE A 569 12.38 -17.34 1.03
CA ILE A 569 12.70 -17.79 -0.33
C ILE A 569 11.68 -17.22 -1.33
N LEU A 570 10.39 -17.23 -0.98
CA LEU A 570 9.34 -16.63 -1.82
C LEU A 570 9.61 -15.15 -2.11
N LYS A 571 10.11 -14.41 -1.11
CA LYS A 571 10.54 -13.01 -1.29
C LYS A 571 11.51 -12.86 -2.47
N TYR A 572 12.57 -13.67 -2.53
CA TYR A 572 13.55 -13.61 -3.61
C TYR A 572 12.97 -14.03 -4.96
N TYR A 573 12.09 -15.05 -4.97
CA TYR A 573 11.38 -15.44 -6.19
C TYR A 573 10.51 -14.30 -6.73
N HIS A 574 9.76 -13.61 -5.86
CA HIS A 574 8.94 -12.46 -6.25
C HIS A 574 9.77 -11.29 -6.75
N GLU A 575 10.92 -11.00 -6.15
CA GLU A 575 11.86 -9.98 -6.65
C GLU A 575 12.35 -10.33 -8.07
N LEU A 576 12.71 -11.59 -8.32
CA LEU A 576 13.13 -12.05 -9.66
C LEU A 576 11.98 -11.99 -10.67
N LYS A 577 10.78 -12.46 -10.30
CA LYS A 577 9.58 -12.42 -11.15
C LYS A 577 9.20 -10.97 -11.51
N LYS A 578 9.39 -10.01 -10.59
CA LYS A 578 9.19 -8.58 -10.85
C LYS A 578 10.15 -8.03 -11.90
N VAL A 579 11.40 -8.50 -11.94
CA VAL A 579 12.36 -8.11 -12.98
C VAL A 579 11.96 -8.69 -14.33
N GLU A 580 11.50 -9.95 -14.35
CA GLU A 580 11.01 -10.61 -15.56
C GLU A 580 9.79 -9.89 -16.17
N SER A 581 8.90 -9.36 -15.35
CA SER A 581 7.70 -8.64 -15.82
C SER A 581 7.99 -7.21 -16.29
N MET A 582 9.18 -6.65 -16.04
CA MET A 582 9.51 -5.29 -16.48
C MET A 582 9.67 -5.22 -18.00
N GLN A 583 8.82 -4.41 -18.64
CA GLN A 583 8.89 -4.15 -20.08
C GLN A 583 9.19 -2.68 -20.37
N GLY A 584 10.12 -2.45 -21.30
CA GLY A 584 10.52 -1.11 -21.72
C GLY A 584 11.30 -0.34 -20.63
N ILE A 585 11.43 0.97 -20.81
CA ILE A 585 12.19 1.83 -19.89
C ILE A 585 11.40 2.07 -18.60
N GLN A 586 12.09 1.88 -17.49
CA GLN A 586 11.53 1.95 -16.16
C GLN A 586 11.82 3.30 -15.50
N MET A 587 10.78 3.85 -14.89
CA MET A 587 10.81 4.91 -13.90
C MET A 587 10.33 4.31 -12.58
N ARG A 588 11.14 3.48 -11.93
CA ARG A 588 10.81 2.83 -10.65
C ARG A 588 11.80 3.17 -9.54
N LEU A 589 11.37 3.07 -8.28
CA LEU A 589 12.25 3.13 -7.11
C LEU A 589 13.33 2.03 -7.12
N PRO A 590 14.42 2.23 -6.37
CA PRO A 590 15.56 1.33 -6.43
C PRO A 590 15.36 -0.04 -5.79
N TYR A 591 14.50 -0.13 -4.80
CA TYR A 591 14.16 -1.36 -4.10
C TYR A 591 12.84 -1.12 -3.36
N GLU A 592 12.22 -2.19 -2.89
CA GLU A 592 11.22 -2.05 -1.86
C GLU A 592 11.91 -1.52 -0.61
N ILE A 593 11.51 -0.32 -0.19
CA ILE A 593 12.05 0.30 1.00
C ILE A 593 11.44 -0.43 2.19
N ASN A 594 12.14 -1.48 2.64
CA ASN A 594 11.86 -2.13 3.89
C ASN A 594 12.79 -1.54 4.95
N ILE A 595 12.25 -0.62 5.73
CA ILE A 595 12.94 -0.03 6.87
C ILE A 595 12.48 -0.81 8.10
N LYS A 596 13.45 -1.43 8.77
CA LYS A 596 13.23 -2.21 9.99
C LYS A 596 13.49 -1.37 11.23
#